data_AF-A0A2I0EXS4-F1
#
_entry.id   AF-A0A2I0EXS4-F1
#
_cell.length_a   1.000
_cell.length_b   1.000
_cell.length_c   1.000
_cell.angle_alpha   90.00
_cell.angle_beta   90.00
_cell.angle_gamma   90.00
#
_symmetry.space_group_name_H-M   'P 1'
#
loop_
_entity.id
_entity.type
_entity.pdbx_description
1 polymer ?
#
loop_
_entity_poly.entity_id
_entity_poly.type
_entity_poly.pdbx_seq_one_letter_code
_entity_poly.pdbx_strand_id
1 'polypeptide(L)' 'KENWSPEQISGVHAGISHMSIYRYIWRDKRQGGTLWQCLRRKAKPYRQRLTAETRGRINDRVSIHERPCIVEERSRIG' A
#
# COMPACT_ATOMS: atom_id res chain seq x y z
N LYS A 1 -7.02 -19.17 -1.75
CA LYS A 1 -7.36 -18.53 -0.45
C LYS A 1 -7.38 -17.03 -0.67
N GLU A 2 -8.53 -16.38 -0.48
CA GLU A 2 -8.64 -14.93 -0.60
C GLU A 2 -8.00 -14.25 0.61
N ASN A 3 -7.20 -13.21 0.37
CA ASN A 3 -6.51 -12.47 1.43
C ASN A 3 -7.33 -11.23 1.81
N TRP A 4 -8.31 -11.41 2.69
CA TRP A 4 -9.18 -10.34 3.16
C TRP A 4 -8.46 -9.40 4.14
N SER A 5 -8.84 -8.12 4.14
CA SER A 5 -8.47 -7.20 5.21
C SER A 5 -9.47 -7.28 6.38
N PRO A 6 -9.05 -6.98 7.63
CA PRO A 6 -9.95 -6.96 8.78
C PRO A 6 -11.15 -6.02 8.59
N GLU A 7 -10.97 -4.93 7.86
CA GLU A 7 -12.04 -4.00 7.49
C GLU A 7 -13.04 -4.65 6.52
N GLN A 8 -12.57 -5.43 5.55
CA GLN A 8 -13.46 -6.17 4.65
C GLN A 8 -14.24 -7.26 5.40
N ILE A 9 -13.58 -7.98 6.31
CA ILE A 9 -14.24 -9.01 7.15
C ILE A 9 -15.31 -8.36 8.04
N SER A 10 -14.99 -7.20 8.65
CA SER A 10 -15.93 -6.42 9.47
C SER A 10 -17.11 -5.88 8.64
N GLY A 11 -16.87 -5.50 7.38
CA GLY A 11 -17.92 -5.04 6.46
C GLY A 11 -18.88 -6.14 6.01
N VAL A 12 -18.41 -7.39 5.89
CA VAL A 12 -19.28 -8.55 5.56
C VAL A 12 -19.98 -9.10 6.79
N HIS A 13 -19.27 -9.17 7.92
CA HIS A 13 -19.81 -9.65 9.19
C HIS A 13 -20.15 -8.48 10.11
N ALA A 14 -21.33 -7.91 9.89
CA ALA A 14 -21.88 -6.88 10.76
C ALA A 14 -21.91 -7.35 12.23
N GLY A 15 -21.40 -6.52 13.14
CA GLY A 15 -21.32 -6.82 14.57
C GLY A 15 -19.93 -7.14 15.11
N ILE A 16 -18.93 -7.33 14.24
CA ILE A 16 -17.54 -7.51 14.67
C ILE A 16 -16.72 -6.28 14.26
N SER A 17 -16.12 -5.60 15.23
CA SER A 17 -15.17 -4.51 14.96
C SER A 17 -13.88 -5.06 14.34
N HIS A 18 -13.38 -4.40 13.30
CA HIS A 18 -12.06 -4.70 12.72
C HIS A 18 -10.93 -4.72 13.77
N MET A 19 -11.05 -3.94 14.84
CA MET A 19 -10.08 -3.95 15.96
C MET A 19 -10.10 -5.26 16.76
N SER A 20 -11.27 -5.89 16.90
CA SER A 20 -11.39 -7.20 17.54
C SER A 20 -10.73 -8.29 16.68
N ILE A 21 -10.90 -8.21 15.37
CA ILE A 21 -10.23 -9.10 14.40
C ILE A 21 -8.71 -8.93 14.48
N TYR A 22 -8.22 -7.68 14.52
CA TYR A 22 -6.80 -7.42 14.73
C TYR A 22 -6.28 -8.02 16.04
N ARG A 23 -6.98 -7.78 17.16
CA ARG A 23 -6.59 -8.34 18.46
C ARG A 23 -6.51 -9.86 18.44
N TYR A 24 -7.48 -10.52 17.81
CA TYR A 24 -7.50 -11.98 17.66
C TYR A 24 -6.29 -12.49 16.85
N ILE A 25 -6.03 -11.90 15.68
CA ILE A 25 -4.90 -12.31 14.83
C ILE A 25 -3.55 -12.08 15.51
N TRP A 26 -3.39 -10.97 16.25
CA TRP A 26 -2.16 -10.70 16.99
C TRP A 26 -1.96 -11.64 18.18
N ARG A 27 -3.04 -12.05 18.86
CA ARG A 27 -2.99 -13.07 19.91
C ARG A 27 -2.54 -14.42 19.34
N ASP A 28 -3.12 -14.86 18.23
CA ASP A 28 -2.72 -16.08 17.50
C ASP A 28 -1.24 -16.02 17.11
N LYS A 29 -0.80 -14.91 16.50
CA LYS A 29 0.60 -14.72 16.13
C LYS A 29 1.55 -14.82 17.33
N ARG A 30 1.19 -14.26 18.49
CA ARG A 30 1.98 -14.37 19.72
C ARG A 30 2.07 -15.80 20.25
N GLN A 31 1.08 -16.64 19.94
CA GLN A 31 1.04 -18.05 20.30
C GLN A 31 1.73 -18.96 19.25
N GLY A 32 2.36 -18.38 18.22
CA GLY A 32 3.03 -19.13 17.14
C GLY A 32 2.11 -19.48 15.97
N GLY A 33 0.88 -18.97 15.94
CA GLY A 33 -0.08 -19.18 14.86
C GLY A 33 0.25 -18.41 13.58
N THR A 34 -0.50 -18.73 12.53
CA THR A 34 -0.24 -18.28 11.14
C THR A 34 -1.37 -17.45 10.55
N LEU A 35 -2.39 -17.07 11.33
CA LEU A 35 -3.54 -16.29 10.81
C LEU A 35 -3.13 -14.97 10.17
N TRP A 36 -2.04 -14.37 10.65
CA TRP A 36 -1.49 -13.13 10.10
C TRP A 36 -1.06 -13.26 8.64
N GLN A 37 -0.79 -14.48 8.14
CA GLN A 37 -0.43 -14.74 6.74
C GLN A 37 -1.63 -14.62 5.79
N CYS A 38 -2.85 -14.80 6.30
CA CYS A 38 -4.09 -14.65 5.54
C CYS A 38 -4.47 -13.17 5.34
N LEU A 39 -3.87 -12.24 6.09
CA LEU A 39 -4.06 -10.80 5.88
C LEU A 39 -3.51 -10.40 4.51
N ARG A 40 -4.22 -9.51 3.80
CA ARG A 40 -3.78 -8.94 2.51
C ARG A 40 -2.33 -8.43 2.52
N ARG A 41 -1.91 -7.79 3.60
CA ARG A 41 -0.55 -7.26 3.78
C ARG A 41 0.39 -8.19 4.54
N LYS A 42 -0.05 -9.38 4.96
CA LYS A 42 0.72 -10.36 5.75
C LYS A 42 1.42 -9.73 6.96
N ALA A 43 0.72 -8.85 7.69
CA ALA A 43 1.27 -8.08 8.80
C ALA A 43 2.60 -7.32 8.49
N LYS A 44 2.87 -6.99 7.21
CA LYS A 44 4.01 -6.16 6.85
C LYS A 44 3.87 -4.78 7.50
N PRO A 45 4.90 -4.29 8.22
CA PRO A 45 4.86 -2.98 8.83
C PRO A 45 4.68 -1.90 7.76
N TYR A 46 4.02 -0.82 8.14
CA TYR A 46 3.99 0.37 7.30
C TYR A 46 5.38 1.00 7.30
N ARG A 47 5.84 1.42 6.11
CA ARG A 47 7.13 2.06 5.96
C ARG A 47 7.08 3.47 6.53
N GLN A 48 7.94 3.77 7.50
CA GLN A 48 8.00 5.10 8.13
C GLN A 48 8.47 6.16 7.11
N ARG A 49 7.91 7.36 7.16
CA ARG A 49 8.22 8.45 6.20
C ARG A 49 9.67 8.94 6.26
N LEU A 50 10.35 8.71 7.38
CA LEU A 50 11.77 9.06 7.59
C LEU A 50 12.75 8.10 6.88
N THR A 51 12.26 7.03 6.26
CA THR A 51 13.13 6.09 5.55
C THR A 51 13.52 6.64 4.19
N ALA A 52 14.83 6.71 3.91
CA ALA A 52 15.42 7.24 2.68
C ALA A 52 14.64 6.83 1.43
N GLU A 53 14.29 7.79 0.56
CA GLU A 53 13.49 7.53 -0.64
C GLU A 53 14.13 6.44 -1.51
N THR A 54 13.40 5.34 -1.74
CA THR A 54 13.89 4.22 -2.56
C THR A 54 13.53 4.39 -4.03
N ARG A 55 12.67 5.38 -4.36
CA ARG A 55 12.16 5.56 -5.72
C ARG A 55 13.18 6.17 -6.69
N GLY A 56 14.36 6.54 -6.20
CA GLY A 56 15.41 7.17 -7.00
C GLY A 56 14.95 8.48 -7.65
N ARG A 57 15.86 9.12 -8.39
CA ARG A 57 15.45 10.13 -9.38
C ARG A 57 15.05 9.41 -10.67
N ILE A 58 14.10 9.97 -11.40
CA ILE A 58 13.78 9.51 -12.76
C ILE A 58 15.06 9.65 -13.59
N ASN A 59 15.52 8.53 -14.15
CA ASN A 59 16.64 8.52 -15.09
C ASN A 59 16.26 9.37 -16.30
N ASP A 60 17.21 10.16 -16.80
CA ASP A 60 17.02 11.03 -17.98
C ASP A 60 15.92 12.08 -17.82
N ARG A 61 15.72 12.60 -16.59
CA ARG A 61 14.84 13.75 -16.40
C ARG A 61 15.39 14.96 -17.18
N VAL A 62 14.62 15.45 -18.15
CA VAL A 62 14.93 16.65 -18.91
C VAL A 62 14.43 17.88 -18.15
N SER A 63 15.21 18.96 -18.12
CA SER A 63 14.81 20.22 -17.50
C SER A 63 13.57 20.80 -18.18
N ILE A 64 12.81 21.59 -17.43
CA ILE A 64 11.67 22.32 -17.99
C ILE A 64 12.08 23.26 -19.14
N HIS A 65 13.32 23.74 -19.09
CA HIS A 65 13.87 24.70 -20.04
C HIS A 65 14.40 24.05 -21.32
N GLU A 66 14.60 22.73 -21.30
CA GLU A 66 15.13 21.96 -22.43
C GLU A 66 14.02 21.28 -23.24
N ARG A 67 12.75 21.52 -22.87
CA ARG A 67 11.58 20.99 -23.58
C ARG A 67 11.51 21.58 -24.99
N PRO A 68 11.14 20.81 -26.02
CA PRO A 68 10.90 21.35 -27.35
C PRO A 68 9.64 22.22 -27.40
N CYS A 69 9.66 23.30 -28.19
CA CYS A 69 8.56 24.29 -28.30
C CYS A 69 7.20 23.67 -28.65
N ILE A 70 7.20 22.57 -29.42
CA ILE A 70 5.99 21.82 -29.78
C ILE A 70 5.14 21.37 -28.56
N VAL A 71 5.78 21.19 -27.40
CA VAL A 71 5.09 20.84 -26.14
C VAL A 71 4.32 22.05 -25.59
N GLU A 72 4.90 23.24 -25.66
CA GLU A 72 4.24 24.49 -25.23
C GLU A 72 3.11 24.87 -26.19
N GLU A 73 3.28 24.62 -27.49
CA GLU A 73 2.26 24.82 -28.51
C GLU A 73 1.09 23.84 -28.40
N ARG A 74 1.26 22.72 -27.67
CA ARG A 74 0.28 21.62 -27.52
C ARG A 74 -0.26 21.11 -28.86
N SER A 75 0.54 21.26 -29.92
CA SER A 75 0.17 20.96 -31.30
C SER A 75 0.19 19.46 -31.61
N ARG A 76 0.84 18.66 -30.75
CA ARG A 76 0.83 17.20 -30.83
C ARG A 76 -0.34 16.62 -30.05
N ILE A 77 -1.23 15.93 -30.76
CA ILE A 77 -2.30 15.12 -30.17
C ILE A 77 -1.76 13.70 -29.96
N GLY A 78 -1.91 13.18 -28.73
CA GLY A 78 -1.50 11.83 -28.32
C GLY A 78 -1.83 11.60 -26.85
#